data_AF-A0A0V8DVI1-F1
#
_entry.id   AF-A0A0V8DVI1-F1
#
_cell.length_a   1.000
_cell.length_b   1.000
_cell.length_c   1.000
_cell.angle_alpha   90.00
_cell.angle_beta   90.00
_cell.angle_gamma   90.00
#
_symmetry.space_group_name_H-M   'P 1'
#
loop_
_entity.id
_entity.type
_entity.pdbx_description
1 polymer ?
#
loop_
_entity_poly.entity_id
_entity_poly.type
_entity_poly.pdbx_seq_one_letter_code
_entity_poly.pdbx_strand_id
1 'polypeptide(L)'
;MKKGTLIIDVAADAGNTIEGTHFTSMDDPIYENDGKYYYVVPNTPSLIYRNVSKDLSKILSENIFRKDCSRFIEKVKPLNK
;
A
#
# COMPACT_ATOMS: atom_id res chain seq x y z
N MET A 1 3.60 -3.52 -24.81
CA MET A 1 4.91 -3.60 -24.12
C MET A 1 5.72 -4.74 -24.70
N LYS A 2 7.06 -4.64 -24.70
CA LYS A 2 7.93 -5.69 -25.26
C LYS A 2 7.91 -6.94 -24.37
N LYS A 3 8.10 -8.12 -24.95
CA LYS A 3 8.33 -9.34 -24.16
C LYS A 3 9.58 -9.15 -23.27
N GLY A 4 9.51 -9.63 -22.04
CA GLY A 4 10.51 -9.45 -21.01
C GLY A 4 10.38 -8.16 -20.19
N THR A 5 9.37 -7.31 -20.45
CA THR A 5 9.20 -6.10 -19.63
C THR A 5 8.66 -6.46 -18.24
N LEU A 6 9.23 -5.85 -17.20
CA LEU A 6 8.71 -5.88 -15.83
C LEU A 6 7.90 -4.61 -15.55
N ILE A 7 6.70 -4.80 -15.04
CA ILE A 7 5.75 -3.77 -14.64
C ILE A 7 5.62 -3.82 -13.13
N ILE A 8 5.79 -2.68 -12.48
CA ILE A 8 5.70 -2.55 -11.02
C ILE A 8 4.58 -1.56 -10.71
N ASP A 9 3.48 -2.07 -10.17
CA ASP A 9 2.39 -1.25 -9.66
C ASP A 9 2.53 -1.09 -8.14
N VAL A 10 3.11 0.04 -7.73
CA VAL A 10 3.37 0.36 -6.31
C VAL A 10 2.11 0.80 -5.58
N ALA A 11 1.12 1.36 -6.29
CA ALA A 11 -0.17 1.68 -5.69
C ALA A 11 -0.91 0.41 -5.28
N ALA A 12 -0.58 -0.72 -5.94
CA ALA A 12 -1.23 -2.00 -5.78
C ALA A 12 -2.75 -1.82 -5.91
N ASP A 13 -3.16 -1.16 -6.99
CA ASP A 13 -4.57 -0.96 -7.32
C ASP A 13 -4.93 -1.88 -8.48
N ALA A 14 -4.89 -3.18 -8.16
CA ALA A 14 -4.95 -4.25 -9.14
C ALA A 14 -6.23 -4.18 -9.97
N GLY A 15 -6.10 -4.23 -11.30
CA GLY A 15 -7.20 -4.16 -12.24
C GLY A 15 -7.73 -2.74 -12.54
N ASN A 16 -7.39 -1.74 -11.71
CA ASN A 16 -7.80 -0.35 -11.91
C ASN A 16 -6.70 0.49 -12.55
N THR A 17 -5.49 0.50 -11.97
CA THR A 17 -4.37 1.28 -12.53
C THR A 17 -3.82 0.63 -13.80
N ILE A 18 -3.74 -0.69 -13.80
CA ILE A 18 -3.35 -1.49 -14.95
C ILE A 18 -4.43 -2.53 -15.19
N GLU A 19 -5.11 -2.42 -16.32
CA GLU A 19 -6.20 -3.32 -16.69
C GLU A 19 -5.74 -4.80 -16.67
N GLY A 20 -6.56 -5.66 -16.05
CA GLY A 20 -6.32 -7.10 -16.01
C GLY A 20 -5.21 -7.56 -15.07
N THR A 21 -4.64 -6.68 -14.23
CA THR A 21 -3.72 -7.11 -13.16
C THR A 21 -4.47 -7.65 -11.96
N HIS A 22 -3.80 -8.52 -11.19
CA HIS A 22 -4.25 -8.99 -9.88
C HIS A 22 -3.10 -8.84 -8.88
N PHE A 23 -3.43 -8.85 -7.59
CA PHE A 23 -2.45 -8.72 -6.52
C PHE A 23 -1.45 -9.87 -6.51
N THR A 24 -0.18 -9.54 -6.28
CA THR A 24 0.84 -10.52 -5.89
C THR A 24 1.06 -10.48 -4.37
N SER A 25 1.80 -11.45 -3.85
CA SER A 25 2.10 -11.53 -2.42
C SER A 25 3.60 -11.39 -2.16
N MET A 26 4.01 -11.23 -0.91
CA MET A 26 5.44 -11.19 -0.58
C MET A 26 6.14 -12.53 -0.86
N ASP A 27 5.41 -13.65 -0.71
CA ASP A 27 5.93 -15.00 -0.94
C ASP A 27 5.97 -15.36 -2.43
N ASP A 28 5.05 -14.79 -3.22
CA ASP A 28 4.98 -14.91 -4.67
C ASP A 28 4.78 -13.52 -5.31
N PRO A 29 5.85 -12.72 -5.46
CA PRO A 29 5.76 -11.30 -5.76
C PRO A 29 5.59 -10.97 -7.24
N ILE A 30 5.82 -11.92 -8.14
CA ILE A 30 5.85 -11.70 -9.58
C ILE A 30 5.08 -12.81 -10.29
N TYR A 31 4.14 -12.44 -11.16
CA TYR A 31 3.57 -13.36 -12.15
C TYR A 31 3.91 -12.92 -13.58
N GLU A 32 3.72 -13.83 -14.51
CA GLU A 32 3.94 -13.64 -15.93
C GLU A 32 2.60 -13.71 -16.69
N ASN A 33 2.40 -12.79 -17.64
CA ASN A 33 1.27 -12.81 -18.58
C ASN A 33 1.68 -12.22 -19.94
N ASP A 34 1.45 -12.97 -21.03
CA ASP A 34 1.78 -12.59 -22.42
C ASP A 34 3.24 -12.13 -22.67
N GLY A 35 4.18 -12.80 -22.04
CA GLY A 35 5.61 -12.51 -22.03
C GLY A 35 5.98 -11.28 -21.20
N LYS A 36 5.13 -10.79 -20.31
CA LYS A 36 5.37 -9.61 -19.46
C LYS A 36 5.27 -10.01 -18.00
N TYR A 37 6.07 -9.37 -17.16
CA TYR A 37 6.10 -9.66 -15.73
C TYR A 37 5.43 -8.54 -14.95
N TYR A 38 4.70 -8.91 -13.91
CA TYR A 38 3.92 -7.98 -13.11
C TYR A 38 4.24 -8.17 -11.64
N TYR A 39 4.58 -7.06 -10.96
CA TYR A 39 4.72 -6.97 -9.52
C TYR A 39 3.62 -6.03 -9.01
N VAL A 40 2.71 -6.55 -8.19
CA VAL A 40 1.55 -5.83 -7.65
C VAL A 40 1.39 -6.18 -6.17
N VAL A 41 2.51 -6.13 -5.42
CA VAL A 41 2.51 -6.47 -3.99
C VAL A 41 1.98 -5.28 -3.18
N PRO A 42 0.89 -5.47 -2.40
CA PRO A 42 0.36 -4.42 -1.56
C PRO A 42 1.31 -4.12 -0.40
N ASN A 43 1.24 -2.90 0.13
CA ASN A 43 2.00 -2.51 1.32
C ASN A 43 3.53 -2.74 1.21
N THR A 44 4.09 -2.47 0.02
CA THR A 44 5.53 -2.51 -0.29
C THR A 44 6.42 -1.80 0.77
N PRO A 45 6.03 -0.69 1.44
CA PRO A 45 6.86 -0.10 2.50
C PRO A 45 7.22 -1.04 3.66
N SER A 46 6.46 -2.13 3.86
CA SER A 46 6.75 -3.14 4.89
C SER A 46 8.06 -3.90 4.64
N LEU A 47 8.55 -3.95 3.40
CA LEU A 47 9.87 -4.53 3.06
C LEU A 47 11.02 -3.80 3.78
N ILE A 48 10.84 -2.52 4.10
CA ILE A 48 11.84 -1.65 4.74
C ILE A 48 11.28 -1.02 6.02
N TYR A 49 10.50 -1.79 6.77
CA TYR A 49 9.77 -1.32 7.96
C TYR A 49 10.65 -0.60 8.98
N ARG A 50 11.90 -1.02 9.19
CA ARG A 50 12.82 -0.40 10.16
C ARG A 50 13.07 1.10 9.93
N ASN A 51 13.02 1.53 8.67
CA ASN A 51 13.19 2.93 8.29
C ASN A 51 11.82 3.62 8.22
N VAL A 52 10.88 3.01 7.47
CA VAL A 52 9.54 3.58 7.25
C VAL A 52 8.80 3.81 8.56
N SER A 53 8.86 2.87 9.52
CA SER A 53 8.19 3.04 10.81
C SER A 53 8.71 4.26 11.58
N LYS A 54 10.02 4.55 11.53
CA LYS A 54 10.58 5.72 12.22
C LYS A 54 10.08 7.02 11.59
N ASP A 55 10.12 7.11 10.27
CA ASP A 55 9.70 8.30 9.54
C ASP A 55 8.19 8.53 9.67
N LEU A 56 7.40 7.47 9.54
CA LEU A 56 5.95 7.52 9.69
C LEU A 56 5.56 7.90 11.13
N SER A 57 6.18 7.32 12.15
CA SER A 57 5.93 7.69 13.55
C SER A 57 6.22 9.16 13.80
N LYS A 58 7.31 9.70 13.24
CA LYS A 58 7.62 11.14 13.36
C LYS A 58 6.54 11.99 12.71
N ILE A 59 6.20 11.73 11.45
CA ILE A 59 5.19 12.49 10.70
C ILE A 59 3.82 12.43 11.41
N LEU A 60 3.40 11.25 11.86
CA LEU A 60 2.14 11.08 12.57
C LEU A 60 2.14 11.82 13.92
N SER A 61 3.25 11.77 14.66
CA SER A 61 3.38 12.47 15.94
C SER A 61 3.25 13.99 15.76
N GLU A 62 3.89 14.54 14.72
CA GLU A 62 3.91 15.97 14.44
C GLU A 62 2.57 16.49 13.91
N ASN A 63 1.85 15.70 13.11
CA ASN A 63 0.70 16.18 12.34
C ASN A 63 -0.65 15.65 12.84
N ILE A 64 -0.69 14.42 13.33
CA ILE A 64 -1.93 13.72 13.70
C ILE A 64 -2.10 13.69 15.22
N PHE A 65 -1.09 13.20 15.94
CA PHE A 65 -1.12 12.99 17.38
C PHE A 65 -0.67 14.21 18.20
N ARG A 66 -0.34 15.32 17.53
CA ARG A 66 -0.09 16.61 18.21
C ARG A 66 -1.32 17.13 18.95
N LYS A 67 -2.52 16.83 18.44
CA LYS A 67 -3.80 17.19 19.06
C LYS A 67 -4.25 16.04 19.97
N ASP A 68 -5.08 16.36 20.97
CA ASP A 68 -5.63 15.38 21.89
C ASP A 68 -6.30 14.21 21.15
N CYS A 69 -5.92 12.99 21.52
CA CYS A 69 -6.43 11.75 20.92
C CYS A 69 -7.93 11.54 21.19
N SER A 70 -8.53 12.23 22.15
CA SER A 70 -9.98 12.19 22.45
C SER A 70 -10.83 12.55 21.23
N ARG A 71 -10.30 13.36 20.29
CA ARG A 71 -10.97 13.69 19.02
C ARG A 71 -11.24 12.46 18.14
N PHE A 72 -10.45 11.39 18.27
CA PHE A 72 -10.73 10.13 17.57
C PHE A 72 -11.92 9.41 18.21
N ILE A 73 -12.03 9.44 19.54
CA ILE A 73 -13.14 8.81 20.29
C ILE A 73 -14.48 9.46 19.90
N GLU A 74 -14.51 10.78 19.73
CA GLU A 74 -15.71 11.51 19.28
C GLU A 74 -16.25 11.01 17.93
N LYS A 75 -15.37 10.59 17.03
CA LYS A 75 -15.73 10.06 15.71
C LYS A 75 -16.11 8.59 15.71
N VAL A 76 -15.79 7.86 16.77
CA VAL A 76 -16.12 6.44 16.95
C VAL A 76 -17.47 6.27 17.67
N LYS A 77 -18.07 7.37 18.18
CA LYS A 77 -19.46 7.32 18.66
C LYS A 77 -20.35 6.76 17.55
N PRO A 78 -21.26 5.81 17.85
CA PRO A 78 -22.10 5.22 16.84
C PRO A 78 -22.81 6.35 16.09
N LEU A 79 -22.78 6.28 14.77
CA LEU A 79 -23.76 6.97 13.94
C LEU A 79 -25.12 6.41 14.38
N ASN A 80 -25.75 7.04 15.37
CA ASN A 80 -27.14 6.78 15.72
C ASN A 80 -27.94 7.07 14.46
N LYS A 81 -28.30 6.01 13.75
CA LYS A 81 -29.42 6.01 12.81
C LYS A 81 -30.72 6.18 13.59
#